data_AF-X6FSE4-F1
#
_entry.id   AF-X6FSE4-F1
#
_cell.length_a   1.000
_cell.length_b   1.000
_cell.length_c   1.000
_cell.angle_alpha   90.00
_cell.angle_beta   90.00
_cell.angle_gamma   90.00
#
_symmetry.space_group_name_H-M   'P 1'
#
loop_
_entity.id
_entity.type
_entity.pdbx_description
1 polymer ?
#
loop_
_entity_poly.entity_id
_entity_poly.type
_entity_poly.pdbx_seq_one_letter_code
_entity_poly.pdbx_strand_id
1 'polypeptide(L)'
;MLDHLRQGDTIVVWKLDRLSRSLKDVLHIMERIETAGAGFRSLTEAIDTTTPAGRMMMQMVGSFAEFERAMIRERTSAGLALARSEGRIGGRRKKLNPKKRLEIAESVLSGRKSAAEMARLYEVSQPTVSRIIAEHRRKVGKGHAQQP
;
A
#
# COMPACT_ATOMS: atom_id res chain seq x y z
N MET A 1 -12.28 18.57 14.96
CA MET A 1 -11.31 19.70 15.14
C MET A 1 -11.36 20.61 13.93
N LEU A 2 -10.96 20.13 12.75
CA LEU A 2 -11.00 20.94 11.51
C LEU A 2 -12.42 21.33 11.08
N ASP A 3 -13.43 20.53 11.42
CA ASP A 3 -14.82 20.80 11.00
C ASP A 3 -15.53 21.87 11.85
N HIS A 4 -14.88 22.36 12.91
CA HIS A 4 -15.37 23.45 13.76
C HIS A 4 -14.57 24.74 13.60
N LEU A 5 -13.65 24.79 12.64
CA LEU A 5 -12.76 25.92 12.42
C LEU A 5 -13.54 27.12 11.89
N ARG A 6 -13.31 28.29 12.48
CA ARG A 6 -13.89 29.56 12.06
C ARG A 6 -12.81 30.49 11.53
N GLN A 7 -13.25 31.46 10.74
CA GLN A 7 -12.38 32.52 10.27
C GLN A 7 -11.75 33.26 11.46
N GLY A 8 -10.43 33.47 11.41
CA GLY A 8 -9.65 34.11 12.48
C GLY A 8 -9.17 33.16 13.59
N ASP A 9 -9.62 31.90 13.62
CA ASP A 9 -9.08 30.91 14.56
C ASP A 9 -7.61 30.61 14.25
N THR A 10 -6.86 30.14 15.24
CA THR A 10 -5.49 29.64 15.04
C THR A 10 -5.31 28.29 15.72
N ILE A 11 -4.90 27.30 14.95
CA ILE A 11 -4.52 25.99 15.49
C ILE A 11 -3.09 26.06 15.99
N VAL A 12 -2.92 25.76 17.28
CA VAL A 12 -1.60 25.70 17.91
C VAL A 12 -1.27 24.25 18.25
N VAL A 13 -0.10 23.79 17.83
CA VAL A 13 0.42 22.47 18.18
C VAL A 13 1.80 22.59 18.82
N TRP A 14 2.12 21.65 19.72
CA TRP A 14 3.45 21.59 20.33
C TRP A 14 4.53 21.27 19.31
N LYS A 15 4.31 20.24 18.48
CA LYS A 15 5.20 19.74 17.43
C LYS A 15 4.39 19.28 16.22
N LEU A 16 4.97 19.39 15.03
CA LEU A 16 4.37 18.98 13.75
C LEU A 16 4.03 17.48 13.69
N ASP A 17 4.82 16.63 14.33
CA ASP A 17 4.61 15.17 14.39
C ASP A 17 3.32 14.77 15.14
N ARG A 18 2.76 15.69 15.95
CA ARG A 18 1.47 15.50 16.64
C ARG A 18 0.26 15.80 15.77
N LEU A 19 0.46 16.50 14.67
CA LEU A 19 -0.61 16.81 13.72
C LEU A 19 -0.79 15.68 12.71
N SER A 20 0.30 15.14 12.16
CA SER A 20 0.25 13.98 11.28
C SER A 20 1.60 13.25 11.17
N ARG A 21 1.54 11.97 10.78
CA ARG A 21 2.71 11.13 10.49
C ARG A 21 3.21 11.26 9.04
N SER A 22 2.54 12.06 8.21
CA SER A 22 2.87 12.26 6.81
C SER A 22 2.86 13.74 6.48
N LEU A 23 3.95 14.26 5.90
CA LEU A 23 3.99 15.68 5.52
C LEU A 23 2.89 16.03 4.50
N LYS A 24 2.56 15.12 3.57
CA LYS A 24 1.44 15.29 2.63
C LYS A 24 0.14 15.59 3.36
N ASP A 25 -0.11 14.87 4.45
CA ASP A 25 -1.32 15.02 5.24
C ASP A 25 -1.28 16.32 6.04
N VAL A 26 -0.12 16.70 6.58
CA VAL A 26 0.09 18.05 7.14
C VAL A 26 -0.24 19.15 6.11
N LEU A 27 0.28 19.06 4.89
CA LEU A 27 0.02 20.06 3.85
C LEU A 27 -1.47 20.15 3.52
N HIS A 28 -2.15 19.01 3.42
CA HIS A 28 -3.59 18.97 3.19
C HIS A 28 -4.38 19.59 4.36
N ILE A 29 -3.94 19.35 5.60
CA ILE A 29 -4.50 19.99 6.78
C ILE A 29 -4.28 21.51 6.73
N MET A 30 -3.08 21.97 6.34
CA MET A 30 -2.79 23.40 6.21
C MET A 30 -3.68 24.08 5.16
N GLU A 31 -3.86 23.45 4.01
CA GLU A 31 -4.74 23.95 2.94
C GLU A 31 -6.19 24.10 3.43
N ARG A 32 -6.68 23.13 4.22
CA ARG A 32 -8.00 23.22 4.84
C ARG A 32 -8.10 24.35 5.85
N ILE A 33 -7.05 24.59 6.64
CA ILE A 33 -6.97 25.67 7.63
C ILE A 33 -7.01 27.04 6.92
N GLU A 34 -6.21 27.19 5.86
CA GLU A 34 -6.16 28.41 5.06
C GLU A 34 -7.50 28.68 4.36
N THR A 35 -8.14 27.65 3.79
CA THR A 35 -9.46 27.76 3.16
C THR A 35 -10.55 28.21 4.14
N ALA A 36 -10.44 27.82 5.41
CA ALA A 36 -11.34 28.28 6.48
C ALA A 36 -11.01 29.70 6.98
N GLY A 37 -9.98 30.36 6.46
CA GLY A 37 -9.51 31.67 6.90
C GLY A 37 -8.89 31.65 8.29
N ALA A 38 -8.33 30.51 8.69
CA ALA A 38 -7.69 30.31 9.99
C ALA A 38 -6.16 30.22 9.85
N GLY A 39 -5.45 30.35 10.96
CA GLY A 39 -4.00 30.24 11.07
C GLY A 39 -3.52 28.92 11.64
N PHE A 40 -2.22 28.64 11.48
CA PHE A 40 -1.54 27.52 12.13
C PHE A 40 -0.21 27.97 12.72
N ARG A 41 0.10 27.43 13.91
CA ARG A 41 1.36 27.68 14.60
C ARG A 41 1.91 26.41 15.25
N SER A 42 3.17 26.10 14.96
CA SER A 42 3.95 25.16 15.77
C SER A 42 4.80 25.91 16.81
N LEU A 43 4.77 25.44 18.05
CA LEU A 43 5.54 26.03 19.15
C LEU A 43 7.03 25.67 19.10
N THR A 44 7.38 24.49 18.57
CA THR A 44 8.77 24.00 18.59
C THR A 44 9.49 24.19 17.25
N GLU A 45 8.77 24.14 16.13
CA GLU A 45 9.38 24.32 14.80
C GLU A 45 9.38 25.78 14.33
N ALA A 46 8.91 26.73 15.15
CA ALA A 46 8.80 28.17 14.84
C ALA A 46 8.10 28.48 13.49
N ILE A 47 7.25 27.56 13.01
CA ILE A 47 6.46 27.74 11.80
C ILE A 47 5.15 28.43 12.18
N ASP A 48 4.98 29.66 11.69
CA ASP A 48 3.78 30.47 11.84
C ASP A 48 3.21 30.82 10.46
N THR A 49 2.16 30.10 10.04
CA THR A 49 1.54 30.29 8.72
C THR A 49 0.64 31.51 8.64
N THR A 50 0.46 32.27 9.73
CA THR A 50 -0.20 33.58 9.67
C THR A 50 0.66 34.61 8.94
N THR A 51 1.98 34.38 8.86
CA THR A 51 2.92 35.26 8.16
C THR A 51 3.22 34.79 6.73
N PRO A 52 3.47 35.70 5.77
CA PRO A 52 3.89 35.31 4.42
C PRO A 52 5.16 34.46 4.39
N ALA A 53 6.15 34.79 5.22
CA ALA A 53 7.41 34.05 5.32
C ALA A 53 7.20 32.62 5.86
N GLY A 54 6.36 32.45 6.88
CA GLY A 54 6.05 31.13 7.43
C GLY A 54 5.24 30.26 6.47
N ARG A 55 4.32 30.83 5.68
CA ARG A 55 3.65 30.10 4.58
C ARG A 55 4.64 29.62 3.53
N MET A 56 5.55 30.50 3.09
CA MET A 56 6.59 30.15 2.12
C MET A 56 7.51 29.03 2.63
N MET A 57 7.99 29.14 3.87
CA MET A 57 8.83 28.11 4.49
C MET A 57 8.09 26.76 4.59
N MET A 58 6.81 26.79 4.96
CA MET A 58 5.99 25.58 5.04
C MET A 58 5.83 24.92 3.66
N GLN A 59 5.59 25.71 2.61
CA GLN A 59 5.52 25.21 1.23
C GLN A 59 6.84 24.58 0.78
N MET A 60 7.98 25.22 1.06
CA MET A 60 9.30 24.67 0.73
C MET A 60 9.56 23.34 1.44
N VAL A 61 9.29 23.25 2.75
CA VAL A 61 9.40 21.99 3.52
C VAL A 61 8.50 20.92 2.89
N GLY A 62 7.29 21.31 2.50
CA GLY A 62 6.36 20.48 1.72
C GLY A 62 6.98 19.89 0.46
N SER A 63 7.54 20.76 -0.40
CA SER A 63 8.19 20.37 -1.64
C SER A 63 9.38 19.44 -1.41
N PHE A 64 10.20 19.71 -0.39
CA PHE A 64 11.35 18.86 -0.07
C PHE A 64 10.91 17.44 0.33
N ALA A 65 9.88 17.26 1.16
CA ALA A 65 9.51 15.89 1.54
C ALA A 65 8.74 15.13 0.45
N GLU A 66 8.08 15.82 -0.49
CA GLU A 66 7.56 15.16 -1.70
C GLU A 66 8.70 14.71 -2.61
N PHE A 67 9.74 15.54 -2.78
CA PHE A 67 10.96 15.17 -3.49
C PHE A 67 11.66 13.96 -2.86
N GLU A 68 11.91 13.97 -1.55
CA GLU A 68 12.54 12.84 -0.86
C GLU A 68 11.72 11.54 -1.01
N ARG A 69 10.39 11.62 -0.91
CA ARG A 69 9.52 10.46 -1.13
C ARG A 69 9.60 9.94 -2.56
N ALA A 70 9.67 10.82 -3.55
CA ALA A 70 9.88 10.42 -4.94
C ALA A 70 11.21 9.68 -5.11
N MET A 71 12.30 10.23 -4.56
CA MET A 71 13.63 9.61 -4.60
C MET A 71 13.68 8.22 -3.93
N ILE A 72 13.03 8.05 -2.76
CA ILE A 72 12.93 6.75 -2.09
C ILE A 72 12.19 5.74 -2.96
N ARG A 73 11.08 6.14 -3.58
CA ARG A 73 10.29 5.27 -4.47
C ARG A 73 11.09 4.86 -5.69
N GLU A 74 11.78 5.80 -6.34
CA GLU A 74 12.64 5.54 -7.48
C GLU A 74 13.72 4.52 -7.15
N ARG A 75 14.47 4.76 -6.06
CA ARG A 75 15.53 3.86 -5.60
C ARG A 75 15.00 2.46 -5.26
N THR A 76 13.84 2.39 -4.61
CA THR A 76 13.19 1.12 -4.28
C THR A 76 12.77 0.37 -5.54
N SER A 77 12.20 1.08 -6.52
CA SER A 77 11.79 0.49 -7.80
C SER A 77 12.99 -0.06 -8.57
N ALA A 78 14.07 0.71 -8.65
CA ALA A 78 15.33 0.29 -9.27
C ALA A 78 15.92 -0.95 -8.58
N GLY A 79 15.97 -0.97 -7.24
CA GLY A 79 16.42 -2.13 -6.48
C GLY A 79 15.54 -3.37 -6.69
N LEU A 80 14.23 -3.21 -6.76
CA LEU A 80 13.29 -4.30 -7.07
C LEU A 80 13.46 -4.82 -8.50
N ALA A 81 13.73 -3.94 -9.47
CA ALA A 81 13.98 -4.32 -10.85
C ALA A 81 15.26 -5.18 -10.96
N LEU A 82 16.35 -4.74 -10.31
CA LEU A 82 17.60 -5.50 -10.23
C LEU A 82 17.41 -6.85 -9.53
N ALA A 83 16.72 -6.88 -8.39
CA ALA A 83 16.44 -8.13 -7.69
C ALA A 83 15.64 -9.12 -8.56
N ARG A 84 14.70 -8.63 -9.38
CA ARG A 84 13.94 -9.46 -10.32
C ARG A 84 14.80 -9.96 -11.48
N SER A 85 15.73 -9.16 -12.01
CA SER A 85 16.65 -9.62 -13.06
C SER A 85 17.62 -10.69 -12.55
N GLU A 86 17.96 -10.65 -11.25
CA GLU A 86 18.68 -11.73 -10.54
C GLU A 86 17.80 -12.94 -10.20
N GLY A 87 16.54 -12.98 -10.64
CA GLY A 87 15.63 -14.11 -10.43
C GLY A 87 14.91 -14.14 -9.07
N ARG A 88 15.03 -13.10 -8.22
CA ARG A 88 14.22 -13.03 -6.99
C ARG A 88 12.76 -12.80 -7.33
N ILE A 89 11.92 -13.74 -6.92
CA ILE A 89 10.45 -13.62 -7.02
C ILE A 89 9.95 -12.98 -5.72
N GLY A 90 9.56 -11.70 -5.81
CA GLY A 90 8.98 -10.96 -4.69
C GLY A 90 7.57 -11.44 -4.29
N GLY A 91 7.03 -10.86 -3.22
CA GLY A 91 5.68 -11.15 -2.72
C GLY A 91 5.61 -12.32 -1.74
N ARG A 92 4.39 -12.68 -1.34
CA ARG A 92 4.15 -13.74 -0.34
C ARG A 92 4.51 -15.11 -0.89
N ARG A 93 5.42 -15.83 -0.22
CA ARG A 93 5.74 -17.23 -0.55
C ARG A 93 4.47 -18.09 -0.51
N LYS A 94 4.30 -18.95 -1.50
CA LYS A 94 3.17 -19.90 -1.55
C LYS A 94 3.36 -20.95 -0.45
N LYS A 95 2.34 -21.15 0.41
CA LYS A 95 2.35 -22.18 1.48
C LYS A 95 2.47 -23.60 0.90
N LEU A 96 1.91 -23.83 -0.29
CA LEU A 96 1.87 -25.14 -0.94
C LEU A 96 2.83 -25.21 -2.13
N ASN A 97 3.68 -26.24 -2.14
CA ASN A 97 4.58 -26.55 -3.25
C ASN A 97 3.81 -27.04 -4.50
N PRO A 98 4.44 -27.10 -5.68
CA PRO A 98 3.76 -27.50 -6.92
C PRO A 98 3.11 -28.89 -6.85
N LYS A 99 3.77 -29.87 -6.22
CA LYS A 99 3.27 -31.25 -6.08
C LYS A 99 1.96 -31.31 -5.28
N LYS A 100 1.91 -30.65 -4.12
CA LYS A 100 0.70 -30.55 -3.29
C LYS A 100 -0.45 -29.84 -4.02
N ARG A 101 -0.14 -28.81 -4.81
CA ARG A 101 -1.15 -28.11 -5.62
C ARG A 101 -1.74 -29.01 -6.71
N LEU A 102 -0.90 -29.84 -7.34
CA LEU A 102 -1.35 -30.80 -8.35
C LEU A 102 -2.27 -31.85 -7.70
N GLU A 103 -1.85 -32.43 -6.58
CA GLU A 103 -2.64 -33.41 -5.83
C GLU A 103 -4.01 -32.88 -5.40
N ILE A 104 -4.06 -31.62 -4.92
CA ILE A 104 -5.32 -30.94 -4.61
C ILE A 104 -6.21 -30.84 -5.84
N ALA A 105 -5.67 -30.41 -6.99
CA ALA A 105 -6.46 -30.25 -8.20
C ALA A 105 -7.00 -31.60 -8.70
N GLU A 106 -6.16 -32.61 -8.80
CA GLU A 106 -6.54 -33.95 -9.29
C GLU A 106 -7.54 -34.64 -8.37
N SER A 107 -7.34 -34.57 -7.04
CA SER A 107 -8.24 -35.22 -6.08
C SER A 107 -9.64 -34.63 -6.08
N VAL A 108 -9.75 -33.30 -6.27
CA VAL A 108 -11.06 -32.63 -6.34
C VAL A 108 -11.71 -32.83 -7.71
N LEU A 109 -10.94 -32.77 -8.80
CA LEU A 109 -11.49 -32.97 -10.15
C LEU A 109 -11.91 -34.42 -10.41
N SER A 110 -11.22 -35.40 -9.83
CA SER A 110 -11.60 -36.81 -9.94
C SER A 110 -12.73 -37.22 -8.98
N GLY A 111 -13.26 -36.29 -8.18
CA GLY A 111 -14.29 -36.57 -7.17
C GLY A 111 -13.82 -37.41 -5.96
N ARG A 112 -12.50 -37.66 -5.81
CA ARG A 112 -11.96 -38.46 -4.68
C ARG A 112 -12.13 -37.76 -3.34
N LYS A 113 -12.02 -36.42 -3.31
CA LYS A 113 -12.22 -35.59 -2.12
C LYS A 113 -12.90 -34.28 -2.50
N SER A 114 -13.75 -33.75 -1.63
CA SER A 114 -14.33 -32.42 -1.81
C SER A 114 -13.29 -31.32 -1.60
N ALA A 115 -13.59 -30.12 -2.13
CA ALA A 115 -12.75 -28.94 -1.92
C ALA A 115 -12.59 -28.57 -0.44
N ALA A 116 -13.64 -28.79 0.37
CA ALA A 116 -13.62 -28.53 1.81
C ALA A 116 -12.71 -29.50 2.57
N GLU A 117 -12.70 -30.78 2.18
CA GLU A 117 -11.81 -31.78 2.76
C GLU A 117 -10.35 -31.49 2.44
N MET A 118 -10.05 -31.13 1.18
CA MET A 118 -8.68 -30.76 0.79
C MET A 118 -8.21 -29.48 1.47
N ALA A 119 -9.11 -28.51 1.69
CA ALA A 119 -8.80 -27.29 2.42
C ALA A 119 -8.36 -27.59 3.87
N ARG A 120 -9.12 -28.45 4.57
CA ARG A 120 -8.79 -28.90 5.93
C ARG A 120 -7.48 -29.68 5.98
N LEU A 121 -7.31 -30.66 5.09
CA LEU A 121 -6.13 -31.53 5.05
C LEU A 121 -4.82 -30.76 4.85
N TYR A 122 -4.86 -29.71 4.02
CA TYR A 122 -3.69 -28.88 3.71
C TYR A 122 -3.60 -27.60 4.55
N GLU A 123 -4.49 -27.43 5.53
CA GLU A 123 -4.60 -26.23 6.38
C GLU A 123 -4.59 -24.93 5.55
N VAL A 124 -5.43 -24.89 4.53
CA VAL A 124 -5.64 -23.71 3.68
C VAL A 124 -7.11 -23.37 3.61
N SER A 125 -7.42 -22.15 3.21
CA SER A 125 -8.81 -21.73 3.02
C SER A 125 -9.41 -22.39 1.76
N GLN A 126 -10.72 -22.64 1.75
CA GLN A 126 -11.42 -23.15 0.56
C GLN A 126 -11.20 -22.28 -0.70
N PRO A 127 -11.18 -20.93 -0.62
CA PRO A 127 -10.80 -20.09 -1.76
C PRO A 127 -9.41 -20.39 -2.34
N THR A 128 -8.46 -20.84 -1.51
CA THR A 128 -7.13 -21.26 -1.99
C THR A 128 -7.24 -22.53 -2.85
N VAL A 129 -8.07 -23.49 -2.45
CA VAL A 129 -8.34 -24.71 -3.21
C VAL A 129 -9.06 -24.38 -4.52
N SER A 130 -10.11 -23.57 -4.49
CA SER A 130 -10.83 -23.13 -5.71
C SER A 130 -9.90 -22.43 -6.71
N ARG A 131 -9.00 -21.56 -6.23
CA ARG A 131 -7.99 -20.91 -7.08
C ARG A 131 -7.00 -21.90 -7.69
N ILE A 132 -6.56 -22.91 -6.93
CA ILE A 132 -5.68 -23.98 -7.44
C ILE A 132 -6.37 -24.74 -8.57
N ILE A 133 -7.65 -25.10 -8.41
CA ILE A 133 -8.44 -25.82 -9.43
C ILE A 133 -8.61 -24.95 -10.68
N ALA A 134 -8.95 -23.66 -10.53
CA ALA A 134 -9.11 -22.74 -11.64
C ALA A 134 -7.79 -22.48 -12.41
N GLU A 135 -6.66 -22.42 -11.72
CA GLU A 135 -5.34 -22.38 -12.36
C GLU A 135 -5.00 -23.68 -13.11
N HIS A 136 -5.33 -24.84 -12.53
CA HIS A 136 -5.07 -26.13 -13.14
C HIS A 136 -5.87 -26.32 -14.43
N ARG A 137 -7.19 -26.04 -14.41
CA ARG A 137 -8.05 -26.07 -15.61
C ARG A 137 -7.51 -25.18 -16.74
N ARG A 138 -7.07 -23.96 -16.42
CA ARG A 138 -6.47 -23.04 -17.41
C ARG A 138 -5.20 -23.58 -18.04
N LYS A 139 -4.36 -24.30 -17.28
CA LYS A 139 -3.13 -24.91 -17.80
C LYS A 139 -3.44 -26.08 -18.75
N VAL A 140 -4.36 -26.95 -18.35
CA VAL A 140 -4.78 -28.10 -19.16
C VAL A 140 -5.43 -27.65 -20.48
N GLY A 141 -6.29 -26.62 -20.43
CA GLY A 141 -6.94 -26.06 -21.63
C GLY A 141 -5.98 -25.37 -22.59
N LYS A 142 -4.90 -24.75 -22.11
CA LYS A 142 -3.86 -24.17 -22.99
C LYS A 142 -2.95 -25.22 -23.64
N GLY A 143 -2.75 -26.37 -22.99
CA GLY A 143 -1.94 -27.47 -23.54
C GLY A 143 -2.57 -28.20 -24.72
N HIS A 144 -3.91 -28.18 -24.84
CA HIS A 144 -4.64 -28.80 -25.96
C HIS A 144 -4.74 -27.90 -27.21
N ALA A 145 -4.47 -26.59 -27.08
CA ALA A 145 -4.54 -25.63 -28.19
C ALA A 145 -3.19 -25.43 -28.92
N GLN A 146 -2.15 -26.19 -28.57
CA GLN A 146 -0.77 -26.07 -29.07
C GLN A 146 -0.23 -27.38 -29.68
N GLN A 147 -1.09 -28.36 -29.96
CA GLN A 147 -0.72 -29.53 -30.75
C GLN A 147 -1.16 -29.30 -32.20
N PRO A 148 -0.25 -29.49 -33.19
CA PRO A 148 -0.56 -29.28 -34.62
C PRO A 148 -1.61 -30.26 -35.15
#